data_AF-A0A5A9PK32-F1
#
_entry.id   AF-A0A5A9PK32-F1
#
_cell.length_a   1.000
_cell.length_b   1.000
_cell.length_c   1.000
_cell.angle_alpha   90.00
_cell.angle_beta   90.00
_cell.angle_gamma   90.00
#
_symmetry.space_group_name_H-M   'P 1'
#
loop_
_entity.id
_entity.type
_entity.pdbx_description
1 polymer ?
#
loop_
_entity_poly.entity_id
_entity_poly.type
_entity_poly.pdbx_seq_one_letter_code
_entity_poly.pdbx_strand_id
1 'polypeptide(L)'
;MHEKKIFFTVATSGMNGNEVTVLQVARSAGNAGNFSFPLDTSLSSVTVYITGSSLDFTLYSPTGVSQSDSMTDGSLGSIQTVGNLKKIKLKSNSQTGEWSININSTSSYTMRVIGQSSVNILSYFVEISQGGHSDSWGQIFTRPSTGQNAILFLSVTGDETFTVTEVLLVDASGSNVVNGSVKSVGGRDYLVSLNRIPEGLFGLQLEGLLNKSSSRFQRQSSNHRKGSRITVKPPTQNALTPGVPFSFNFTVSTYGTAGNHTIRARTSNGFSVSVPSSLNVESGRSAQGTATLTAPSITESGTDFTLTIEAEAPGSTDLNYATLRLTVSSASGRFSGLYSFSMCLSLFGLFLSLFM
;
A
#
# COMPACT_ATOMS: atom_id res chain seq x y z
N MET A 1 -23.30 -20.54 3.58
CA MET A 1 -21.95 -20.10 3.98
C MET A 1 -21.22 -19.66 2.73
N HIS A 2 -20.93 -18.37 2.58
CA HIS A 2 -20.20 -17.85 1.41
C HIS A 2 -18.75 -17.59 1.81
N GLU A 3 -17.86 -18.43 1.28
CA GLU A 3 -16.42 -18.36 1.43
C GLU A 3 -15.89 -17.15 0.62
N LYS A 4 -15.50 -16.07 1.31
CA LYS A 4 -14.78 -14.96 0.67
C LYS A 4 -13.32 -15.35 0.50
N LYS A 5 -12.98 -15.94 -0.64
CA LYS A 5 -11.58 -16.08 -1.08
C LYS A 5 -11.03 -14.69 -1.41
N ILE A 6 -10.08 -14.22 -0.61
CA ILE A 6 -9.29 -13.03 -0.90
C ILE A 6 -8.14 -13.50 -1.78
N PHE A 7 -8.22 -13.18 -3.08
CA PHE A 7 -7.12 -13.38 -4.00
C PHE A 7 -6.15 -12.21 -3.86
N PHE A 8 -4.91 -12.49 -3.48
CA PHE A 8 -3.80 -11.57 -3.67
C PHE A 8 -3.27 -11.77 -5.09
N THR A 9 -3.63 -10.89 -6.02
CA THR A 9 -2.96 -10.82 -7.32
C THR A 9 -1.66 -10.05 -7.13
N VAL A 10 -0.53 -10.76 -7.09
CA VAL A 10 0.77 -10.14 -7.40
C VAL A 10 0.82 -10.04 -8.92
N ALA A 11 0.55 -8.85 -9.46
CA ALA A 11 0.73 -8.58 -10.88
C ALA A 11 2.24 -8.44 -11.15
N THR A 12 2.90 -9.53 -11.52
CA THR A 12 4.12 -9.48 -12.32
C THR A 12 3.68 -9.35 -13.78
N SER A 13 3.52 -8.13 -14.27
CA SER A 13 3.21 -7.87 -15.68
C SER A 13 4.50 -7.87 -16.50
N GLY A 14 4.58 -8.83 -17.41
CA GLY A 14 5.52 -8.81 -18.53
C GLY A 14 5.13 -7.72 -19.54
N MET A 15 6.17 -7.03 -20.03
CA MET A 15 6.28 -6.22 -21.25
C MET A 15 4.98 -5.93 -22.03
N ASN A 16 4.12 -5.08 -21.48
CA ASN A 16 3.23 -4.10 -22.12
C ASN A 16 2.64 -3.26 -20.97
N GLY A 17 2.69 -1.92 -21.06
CA GLY A 17 2.62 -0.98 -19.92
C GLY A 17 1.59 -1.29 -18.83
N ASN A 18 1.96 -1.04 -17.58
CA ASN A 18 1.10 -1.23 -16.41
C ASN A 18 -0.05 -0.23 -16.42
N GLU A 19 -1.24 -0.66 -16.02
CA GLU A 19 -2.33 0.28 -15.74
C GLU A 19 -2.01 1.05 -14.46
N VAL A 20 -1.94 2.37 -14.58
CA VAL A 20 -1.59 3.29 -13.49
C VAL A 20 -2.71 4.28 -13.25
N THR A 21 -2.88 4.69 -12.00
CA THR A 21 -3.83 5.76 -11.63
C THR A 21 -3.08 7.08 -11.59
N VAL A 22 -3.61 8.09 -12.29
CA VAL A 22 -3.07 9.46 -12.25
C VAL A 22 -3.77 10.26 -11.17
N LEU A 23 -5.10 10.14 -11.10
CA LEU A 23 -5.94 10.84 -10.14
C LEU A 23 -7.14 9.97 -9.77
N GLN A 24 -7.49 9.96 -8.49
CA GLN A 24 -8.71 9.35 -7.98
C GLN A 24 -9.33 10.26 -6.91
N VAL A 25 -10.62 10.55 -7.04
CA VAL A 25 -11.36 11.42 -6.13
C VAL A 25 -12.79 10.92 -5.89
N ALA A 26 -13.34 11.26 -4.73
CA ALA A 26 -14.71 11.02 -4.33
C ALA A 26 -15.30 12.28 -3.68
N ARG A 27 -16.53 12.63 -4.05
CA ARG A 27 -17.25 13.80 -3.54
C ARG A 27 -18.60 13.39 -2.96
N SER A 28 -18.93 13.98 -1.82
CA SER A 28 -20.28 13.90 -1.23
C SER A 28 -21.27 14.76 -2.03
N ALA A 29 -22.56 14.48 -1.85
CA ALA A 29 -23.65 15.09 -2.60
C ALA A 29 -23.63 16.64 -2.54
N GLY A 30 -23.99 17.28 -3.66
CA GLY A 30 -24.14 18.73 -3.78
C GLY A 30 -22.84 19.52 -3.99
N ASN A 31 -21.69 18.86 -4.14
CA ASN A 31 -20.41 19.54 -4.32
C ASN A 31 -19.94 19.50 -5.78
N ALA A 32 -20.02 20.64 -6.47
CA ALA A 32 -19.30 20.83 -7.72
C ALA A 32 -17.79 20.69 -7.48
N GLY A 33 -17.07 20.08 -8.42
CA GLY A 33 -15.64 19.84 -8.31
C GLY A 33 -14.91 20.26 -9.57
N ASN A 34 -13.82 21.01 -9.39
CA ASN A 34 -12.84 21.22 -10.44
C ASN A 34 -11.59 20.42 -10.09
N PHE A 35 -11.12 19.59 -11.03
CA PHE A 35 -10.00 18.70 -10.81
C PHE A 35 -8.99 18.87 -11.93
N SER A 36 -7.73 19.05 -11.56
CA SER A 36 -6.62 19.08 -12.51
C SER A 36 -5.78 17.81 -12.38
N PHE A 37 -5.24 17.34 -13.50
CA PHE A 37 -4.33 16.21 -13.54
C PHE A 37 -3.34 16.33 -14.70
N PRO A 38 -2.04 16.05 -14.47
CA PRO A 38 -1.05 16.09 -15.54
C PRO A 38 -1.08 14.80 -16.36
N LEU A 39 -1.05 14.94 -17.69
CA LEU A 39 -0.73 13.86 -18.62
C LEU A 39 0.69 14.03 -19.14
N ASP A 40 1.58 13.14 -18.73
CA ASP A 40 2.99 13.13 -19.10
C ASP A 40 3.29 12.24 -20.33
N THR A 41 4.51 12.34 -20.85
CA THR A 41 4.94 11.62 -22.07
C THR A 41 4.96 10.10 -21.92
N SER A 42 5.01 9.58 -20.69
CA SER A 42 5.04 8.14 -20.43
C SER A 42 3.64 7.52 -20.31
N LEU A 43 2.57 8.31 -20.42
CA LEU A 43 1.19 7.85 -20.39
C LEU A 43 0.64 7.62 -21.79
N SER A 44 -0.07 6.50 -21.94
CA SER A 44 -0.82 6.17 -23.15
C SER A 44 -2.19 5.61 -22.78
N SER A 45 -3.10 5.52 -23.75
CA SER A 45 -4.44 4.91 -23.56
C SER A 45 -5.24 5.48 -22.38
N VAL A 46 -5.17 6.80 -22.17
CA VAL A 46 -5.77 7.44 -21.00
C VAL A 46 -7.30 7.39 -21.06
N THR A 47 -7.90 6.98 -19.95
CA THR A 47 -9.35 6.91 -19.76
C THR A 47 -9.75 7.57 -18.46
N VAL A 48 -10.76 8.44 -18.51
CA VAL A 48 -11.40 9.03 -17.34
C VAL A 48 -12.71 8.29 -17.08
N TYR A 49 -12.88 7.79 -15.87
CA TYR A 49 -14.11 7.17 -15.39
C TYR A 49 -14.79 8.12 -14.39
N ILE A 50 -16.07 8.39 -14.60
CA ILE A 50 -16.90 9.16 -13.68
C ILE A 50 -18.11 8.30 -13.33
N THR A 51 -18.33 8.07 -12.04
CA THR A 51 -19.49 7.33 -11.54
C THR A 51 -20.33 8.23 -10.67
N GLY A 52 -21.61 8.39 -11.01
CA GLY A 52 -22.55 9.21 -10.26
C GLY A 52 -23.87 9.41 -11.01
N SER A 53 -24.89 9.89 -10.30
CA SER A 53 -26.20 10.23 -10.87
C SER A 53 -26.34 11.74 -11.04
N SER A 54 -27.08 12.17 -12.07
CA SER A 54 -27.42 13.58 -12.31
C SER A 54 -26.18 14.50 -12.31
N LEU A 55 -25.20 14.13 -13.13
CA LEU A 55 -23.94 14.86 -13.28
C LEU A 55 -23.72 15.33 -14.72
N ASP A 56 -23.23 16.55 -14.81
CA ASP A 56 -22.74 17.19 -16.02
C ASP A 56 -21.24 17.46 -15.84
N PHE A 57 -20.47 17.39 -16.92
CA PHE A 57 -19.05 17.72 -16.86
C PHE A 57 -18.55 18.41 -18.10
N THR A 58 -17.47 19.17 -17.95
CA THR A 58 -16.72 19.78 -19.04
C THR A 58 -15.25 19.43 -18.86
N LEU A 59 -14.66 18.79 -19.86
CA LEU A 59 -13.24 18.46 -19.93
C LEU A 59 -12.49 19.57 -20.68
N TYR A 60 -11.30 19.92 -20.20
CA TYR A 60 -10.43 20.94 -20.78
C TYR A 60 -9.04 20.38 -21.05
N SER A 61 -8.51 20.68 -22.24
CA SER A 61 -7.13 20.36 -22.62
C SER A 61 -6.14 21.43 -22.09
N PRO A 62 -4.83 21.12 -22.09
CA PRO A 62 -3.79 22.11 -21.76
C PRO A 62 -3.77 23.34 -22.66
N THR A 63 -4.35 23.25 -23.87
CA THR A 63 -4.45 24.36 -24.83
C THR A 63 -5.75 25.16 -24.72
N GLY A 64 -6.62 24.83 -23.76
CA GLY A 64 -7.88 25.52 -23.52
C GLY A 64 -9.06 25.05 -24.39
N VAL A 65 -8.88 24.01 -25.20
CA VAL A 65 -9.99 23.36 -25.90
C VAL A 65 -10.87 22.67 -24.86
N SER A 66 -12.20 22.76 -25.02
CA SER A 66 -13.15 22.13 -24.11
C SER A 66 -14.11 21.18 -24.82
N GLN A 67 -14.60 20.19 -24.08
CA GLN A 67 -15.61 19.23 -24.52
C GLN A 67 -16.60 18.99 -23.39
N SER A 68 -17.90 19.20 -23.64
CA SER A 68 -18.97 18.89 -22.68
C SER A 68 -19.36 17.41 -22.72
N ASP A 69 -20.05 16.96 -21.69
CA ASP A 69 -20.52 15.58 -21.54
C ASP A 69 -21.57 15.14 -22.58
N SER A 70 -22.25 16.10 -23.21
CA SER A 70 -23.19 15.87 -24.30
C SER A 70 -22.52 15.52 -25.64
N MET A 71 -21.22 15.80 -25.80
CA MET A 71 -20.47 15.50 -27.02
C MET A 71 -19.86 14.09 -26.95
N THR A 72 -20.62 13.08 -27.36
CA THR A 72 -20.24 11.66 -27.27
C THR A 72 -18.99 11.29 -28.07
N ASP A 73 -18.73 11.96 -29.19
CA ASP A 73 -17.43 11.97 -29.85
C ASP A 73 -17.04 13.42 -30.13
N GLY A 74 -16.13 13.95 -29.32
CA GLY A 74 -15.70 15.35 -29.38
C GLY A 74 -14.23 15.51 -29.75
N SER A 75 -13.73 16.73 -29.64
CA SER A 75 -12.35 17.06 -30.00
C SER A 75 -11.31 16.42 -29.07
N LEU A 76 -11.67 16.18 -27.80
CA LEU A 76 -10.76 15.67 -26.76
C LEU A 76 -10.86 14.16 -26.54
N GLY A 77 -12.04 13.58 -26.75
CA GLY A 77 -12.27 12.17 -26.47
C GLY A 77 -13.63 11.65 -26.91
N SER A 78 -13.80 10.34 -26.74
CA SER A 78 -15.08 9.65 -26.94
C SER A 78 -15.66 9.26 -25.58
N ILE A 79 -16.97 9.45 -25.41
CA ILE A 79 -17.72 9.21 -24.18
C ILE A 79 -18.67 8.04 -24.39
N GLN A 80 -18.60 7.06 -23.50
CA GLN A 80 -19.53 5.95 -23.41
C GLN A 80 -20.23 5.98 -22.06
N THR A 81 -21.55 5.86 -22.04
CA THR A 81 -22.35 5.86 -20.82
C THR A 81 -23.01 4.50 -20.63
N VAL A 82 -22.81 3.89 -19.46
CA VAL A 82 -23.45 2.63 -19.06
C VAL A 82 -24.03 2.82 -17.66
N GLY A 83 -25.35 3.00 -17.58
CA GLY A 83 -26.02 3.32 -16.31
C GLY A 83 -25.50 4.65 -15.73
N ASN A 84 -24.98 4.61 -14.51
CA ASN A 84 -24.40 5.76 -13.81
C ASN A 84 -22.87 5.91 -14.04
N LEU A 85 -22.28 5.12 -14.94
CA LEU A 85 -20.87 5.18 -15.30
C LEU A 85 -20.69 5.90 -16.64
N LYS A 86 -19.89 6.97 -16.65
CA LYS A 86 -19.37 7.62 -17.87
C LYS A 86 -17.90 7.25 -18.04
N LYS A 87 -17.55 6.67 -19.19
CA LYS A 87 -16.19 6.31 -19.58
C LYS A 87 -15.76 7.22 -20.73
N ILE A 88 -14.73 8.03 -20.49
CA ILE A 88 -14.20 9.01 -21.44
C ILE A 88 -12.83 8.52 -21.88
N LYS A 89 -12.72 8.03 -23.12
CA LYS A 89 -11.44 7.63 -23.71
C LYS A 89 -10.84 8.83 -24.41
N LEU A 90 -9.72 9.33 -23.91
CA LEU A 90 -9.02 10.46 -24.52
C LEU A 90 -8.40 10.02 -25.86
N LYS A 91 -8.34 10.94 -26.84
CA LYS A 91 -7.79 10.61 -28.16
C LYS A 91 -6.29 10.29 -28.07
N SER A 92 -5.78 9.42 -28.93
CA SER A 92 -4.38 8.96 -28.86
C SER A 92 -3.35 10.08 -29.09
N ASN A 93 -3.74 11.17 -29.74
CA ASN A 93 -2.96 12.39 -29.91
C ASN A 93 -3.20 13.42 -28.78
N SER A 94 -3.75 12.98 -27.65
CA SER A 94 -3.99 13.86 -26.50
C SER A 94 -2.70 14.54 -26.09
N GLN A 95 -2.78 15.86 -25.95
CA GLN A 95 -1.64 16.70 -25.63
C GLN A 95 -1.14 16.40 -24.22
N THR A 96 0.17 16.30 -24.07
CA THR A 96 0.80 16.31 -22.74
C THR A 96 0.62 17.67 -22.08
N GLY A 97 0.47 17.68 -20.76
CA GLY A 97 0.31 18.90 -19.98
C GLY A 97 -0.79 18.76 -18.93
N GLU A 98 -1.21 19.91 -18.37
CA GLU A 98 -2.23 19.95 -17.33
C GLU A 98 -3.63 19.92 -17.94
N TRP A 99 -4.35 18.82 -17.71
CA TRP A 99 -5.76 18.69 -18.06
C TRP A 99 -6.61 19.08 -16.87
N SER A 100 -7.84 19.53 -17.13
CA SER A 100 -8.79 19.75 -16.05
C SER A 100 -10.19 19.30 -16.43
N ILE A 101 -10.98 18.97 -15.43
CA ILE A 101 -12.38 18.59 -15.60
C ILE A 101 -13.22 19.23 -14.51
N ASN A 102 -14.24 19.95 -14.95
CA ASN A 102 -15.27 20.50 -14.09
C ASN A 102 -16.44 19.49 -14.06
N ILE A 103 -16.87 19.10 -12.87
CA ILE A 103 -18.00 18.21 -12.66
C ILE A 103 -19.01 18.93 -11.77
N ASN A 104 -20.23 19.09 -12.28
CA ASN A 104 -21.36 19.57 -11.51
C ASN A 104 -22.30 18.40 -11.22
N SER A 105 -22.65 18.19 -9.95
CA SER A 105 -23.48 17.06 -9.53
C SER A 105 -24.27 17.40 -8.27
N THR A 106 -25.55 17.03 -8.27
CA THR A 106 -26.40 17.10 -7.07
C THR A 106 -26.23 15.89 -6.17
N SER A 107 -25.70 14.78 -6.69
CA SER A 107 -25.45 13.52 -5.97
C SER A 107 -23.96 13.31 -5.70
N SER A 108 -23.63 12.33 -4.84
CA SER A 108 -22.24 11.90 -4.68
C SER A 108 -21.69 11.30 -5.97
N TYR A 109 -20.41 11.53 -6.25
CA TYR A 109 -19.74 10.96 -7.41
C TYR A 109 -18.30 10.59 -7.11
N THR A 110 -17.74 9.72 -7.94
CA THR A 110 -16.32 9.38 -7.95
C THR A 110 -15.74 9.59 -9.33
N MET A 111 -14.51 10.07 -9.41
CA MET A 111 -13.76 10.17 -10.65
C MET A 111 -12.42 9.45 -10.52
N ARG A 112 -12.01 8.76 -11.59
CA ARG A 112 -10.71 8.12 -11.69
C ARG A 112 -10.11 8.34 -13.08
N VAL A 113 -8.89 8.83 -13.13
CA VAL A 113 -8.09 8.95 -14.35
C VAL A 113 -7.04 7.85 -14.34
N ILE A 114 -7.08 6.99 -15.35
CA ILE A 114 -6.11 5.90 -15.51
C ILE A 114 -5.49 5.93 -16.90
N GLY A 115 -4.29 5.36 -17.01
CA GLY A 115 -3.60 5.19 -18.28
C GLY A 115 -2.60 4.03 -18.21
N GLN A 116 -1.97 3.74 -19.33
CA GLN A 116 -0.88 2.77 -19.42
C GLN A 116 0.45 3.51 -19.31
N SER A 117 1.33 3.06 -18.43
CA SER A 117 2.68 3.61 -18.28
C SER A 117 3.66 2.53 -17.82
N SER A 118 4.93 2.67 -18.22
CA SER A 118 6.02 1.92 -17.57
C SER A 118 6.33 2.47 -16.16
N VAL A 119 6.02 3.75 -15.92
CA VAL A 119 6.25 4.41 -14.62
C VAL A 119 5.19 3.99 -13.61
N ASN A 120 5.58 3.16 -12.64
CA ASN A 120 4.69 2.63 -11.60
C ASN A 120 5.32 2.75 -10.21
N ILE A 121 4.50 2.63 -9.16
CA ILE A 121 4.91 2.81 -7.76
C ILE A 121 4.63 1.55 -6.94
N LEU A 122 5.61 1.16 -6.12
CA LEU A 122 5.47 0.18 -5.05
C LEU A 122 5.74 0.88 -3.72
N SER A 123 4.86 0.71 -2.74
CA SER A 123 5.04 1.36 -1.45
C SER A 123 4.54 0.53 -0.27
N TYR A 124 5.25 0.61 0.85
CA TYR A 124 4.88 -0.01 2.12
C TYR A 124 5.49 0.75 3.29
N PHE A 125 4.84 0.69 4.45
CA PHE A 125 5.39 1.30 5.65
C PHE A 125 6.55 0.47 6.19
N VAL A 126 7.51 1.14 6.81
CA VAL A 126 8.71 0.52 7.38
C VAL A 126 8.98 1.03 8.80
N GLU A 127 9.70 0.23 9.56
CA GLU A 127 10.30 0.62 10.84
C GLU A 127 11.82 0.66 10.67
N ILE A 128 12.45 1.74 11.13
CA ILE A 128 13.91 1.87 11.10
C ILE A 128 14.47 1.19 12.35
N SER A 129 15.33 0.20 12.14
CA SER A 129 16.17 -0.39 13.18
C SER A 129 17.48 0.38 13.25
N GLN A 130 17.68 1.16 14.32
CA GLN A 130 18.95 1.87 14.54
C GLN A 130 19.99 0.88 15.12
N GLY A 131 21.01 0.53 14.33
CA GLY A 131 22.08 -0.37 14.77
C GLY A 131 23.23 -0.53 13.77
N GLY A 132 24.37 0.11 14.07
CA GLY A 132 25.70 -0.47 13.90
C GLY A 132 26.33 -0.65 12.51
N HIS A 133 25.94 0.11 11.45
CA HIS A 133 26.79 0.60 10.34
C HIS A 133 26.02 1.22 9.15
N SER A 134 24.69 1.32 9.24
CA SER A 134 23.82 2.16 8.40
C SER A 134 22.42 2.06 8.97
N ASP A 135 21.55 3.02 8.68
CA ASP A 135 20.12 2.89 9.02
C ASP A 135 19.56 1.70 8.24
N SER A 136 19.21 0.60 8.92
CA SER A 136 18.51 -0.55 8.33
C SER A 136 17.01 -0.40 8.57
N TRP A 137 16.18 -0.85 7.63
CA TRP A 137 14.72 -0.78 7.76
C TRP A 137 14.06 -2.11 7.37
N GLY A 138 12.97 -2.43 8.08
CA GLY A 138 12.14 -3.59 7.82
C GLY A 138 10.72 -3.19 7.45
N GLN A 139 10.10 -3.90 6.51
CA GLN A 139 8.69 -3.72 6.21
C GLN A 139 7.84 -4.05 7.43
N ILE A 140 6.92 -3.14 7.77
CA ILE A 140 5.87 -3.44 8.74
C ILE A 140 4.63 -3.99 8.02
N PHE A 141 4.12 -5.09 8.54
CA PHE A 141 2.91 -5.74 8.04
C PHE A 141 1.75 -5.48 9.01
N THR A 142 1.49 -4.19 9.23
CA THR A 142 0.41 -3.69 10.09
C THR A 142 -0.13 -2.38 9.51
N ARG A 143 -1.35 -1.98 9.91
CA ARG A 143 -1.84 -0.65 9.58
C ARG A 143 -1.03 0.38 10.36
N PRO A 144 -0.59 1.49 9.73
CA PRO A 144 0.16 2.52 10.42
C PRO A 144 -0.72 3.20 11.48
N SER A 145 -0.10 3.69 12.56
CA SER A 145 -0.84 4.31 13.67
C SER A 145 -1.38 5.68 13.27
N THR A 146 -2.69 5.87 13.38
CA THR A 146 -3.38 7.13 13.04
C THR A 146 -2.83 8.29 13.85
N GLY A 147 -2.59 9.42 13.20
CA GLY A 147 -2.08 10.64 13.83
C GLY A 147 -0.62 10.60 14.25
N GLN A 148 0.06 9.45 14.10
CA GLN A 148 1.48 9.30 14.47
C GLN A 148 2.40 9.47 13.26
N ASN A 149 3.66 9.76 13.54
CA ASN A 149 4.71 9.77 12.52
C ASN A 149 4.88 8.37 11.93
N ALA A 150 5.23 8.30 10.66
CA ALA A 150 5.52 7.04 9.98
C ALA A 150 6.58 7.23 8.90
N ILE A 151 7.20 6.13 8.52
CA ILE A 151 8.14 6.10 7.40
C ILE A 151 7.60 5.15 6.35
N LEU A 152 7.55 5.63 5.13
CA LEU A 152 7.10 4.90 3.96
C LEU A 152 8.32 4.61 3.08
N PHE A 153 8.53 3.35 2.74
CA PHE A 153 9.41 2.98 1.65
C PHE A 153 8.64 3.10 0.33
N LEU A 154 9.28 3.70 -0.66
CA LEU A 154 8.76 3.90 -1.99
C LEU A 154 9.80 3.43 -3.01
N SER A 155 9.42 2.52 -3.89
CA SER A 155 10.19 2.15 -5.08
C SER A 155 9.42 2.56 -6.32
N VAL A 156 10.08 3.21 -7.26
CA VAL A 156 9.48 3.66 -8.51
C VAL A 156 10.11 2.88 -9.66
N THR A 157 9.30 2.24 -10.49
CA THR A 157 9.76 1.50 -11.68
C THR A 157 9.49 2.33 -12.94
N GLY A 158 10.15 2.00 -14.06
CA GLY A 158 9.87 2.62 -15.37
C GLY A 158 11.06 2.56 -16.33
N ASP A 159 10.83 2.72 -17.62
CA ASP A 159 11.93 2.72 -18.60
C ASP A 159 12.56 4.11 -18.74
N GLU A 160 11.87 5.12 -18.24
CA GLU A 160 12.32 6.50 -18.26
C GLU A 160 13.15 6.86 -17.03
N THR A 161 13.99 7.89 -17.20
CA THR A 161 14.69 8.52 -16.09
C THR A 161 13.81 9.62 -15.51
N PHE A 162 13.71 9.67 -14.19
CA PHE A 162 12.83 10.60 -13.50
C PHE A 162 13.44 11.06 -12.19
N THR A 163 12.94 12.19 -11.69
CA THR A 163 13.26 12.74 -10.38
C THR A 163 11.98 12.84 -9.57
N VAL A 164 11.93 12.17 -8.43
CA VAL A 164 10.82 12.31 -7.47
C VAL A 164 10.98 13.64 -6.74
N THR A 165 9.94 14.47 -6.77
CA THR A 165 9.94 15.78 -6.11
C THR A 165 9.09 15.77 -4.86
N GLU A 166 7.89 15.17 -4.92
CA GLU A 166 6.95 15.17 -3.81
C GLU A 166 6.28 13.81 -3.64
N VAL A 167 6.04 13.46 -2.37
CA VAL A 167 5.25 12.30 -2.00
C VAL A 167 4.25 12.73 -0.94
N LEU A 168 2.97 12.51 -1.21
CA LEU A 168 1.86 13.00 -0.43
C LEU A 168 0.95 11.85 0.00
N LEU A 169 0.39 11.92 1.21
CA LEU A 169 -0.82 11.16 1.53
C LEU A 169 -2.03 12.07 1.31
N VAL A 170 -2.94 11.63 0.44
CA VAL A 170 -4.10 12.42 0.01
C VAL A 170 -5.36 11.65 0.36
N ASP A 171 -6.32 12.29 1.03
CA ASP A 171 -7.61 11.64 1.27
C ASP A 171 -8.44 11.51 -0.01
N ALA A 172 -9.49 10.69 0.01
CA ALA A 172 -10.35 10.50 -1.17
C ALA A 172 -11.03 11.80 -1.65
N SER A 173 -11.13 12.83 -0.81
CA SER A 173 -11.67 14.13 -1.18
C SER A 173 -10.60 15.07 -1.78
N GLY A 174 -9.32 14.75 -1.69
CA GLY A 174 -8.24 15.67 -2.04
C GLY A 174 -8.17 16.94 -1.17
N SER A 175 -8.89 17.01 -0.05
CA SER A 175 -8.90 18.20 0.81
C SER A 175 -7.89 18.11 1.96
N ASN A 176 -7.63 16.90 2.45
CA ASN A 176 -6.60 16.65 3.45
C ASN A 176 -5.36 16.04 2.79
N VAL A 177 -4.26 16.81 2.83
CA VAL A 177 -2.96 16.44 2.27
C VAL A 177 -1.93 16.41 3.39
N VAL A 178 -1.11 15.36 3.40
CA VAL A 178 0.06 15.25 4.28
C VAL A 178 1.31 15.13 3.43
N ASN A 179 2.20 16.12 3.55
CA ASN A 179 3.45 16.15 2.80
C ASN A 179 4.47 15.21 3.45
N GLY A 180 5.14 14.41 2.61
CA GLY A 180 6.26 13.57 2.99
C GLY A 180 7.60 14.22 2.65
N SER A 181 8.57 14.07 3.54
CA SER A 181 9.97 14.45 3.26
C SER A 181 10.69 13.26 2.62
N VAL A 182 11.15 13.43 1.38
CA VAL A 182 11.71 12.37 0.54
C VAL A 182 13.24 12.30 0.69
N LYS A 183 13.77 11.12 1.00
CA LYS A 183 15.21 10.81 1.03
C LYS A 183 15.49 9.64 0.09
N SER A 184 16.34 9.86 -0.92
CA SER A 184 16.82 8.76 -1.76
C SER A 184 17.71 7.82 -0.96
N VAL A 185 17.52 6.50 -1.14
CA VAL A 185 18.35 5.46 -0.52
C VAL A 185 19.14 4.65 -1.55
N GLY A 186 19.14 5.09 -2.81
CA GLY A 186 19.87 4.48 -3.92
C GLY A 186 18.94 3.91 -4.99
N GLY A 187 19.43 3.87 -6.24
CA GLY A 187 18.64 3.42 -7.37
C GLY A 187 17.37 4.27 -7.57
N ARG A 188 16.21 3.62 -7.48
CA ARG A 188 14.89 4.25 -7.59
C ARG A 188 14.06 4.08 -6.32
N ASP A 189 14.76 3.91 -5.20
CA ASP A 189 14.19 3.66 -3.90
C ASP A 189 14.35 4.88 -2.98
N TYR A 190 13.31 5.14 -2.20
CA TYR A 190 13.17 6.31 -1.36
C TYR A 190 12.58 5.94 -0.01
N LEU A 191 13.04 6.62 1.03
CA LEU A 191 12.37 6.70 2.33
C LEU A 191 11.64 8.03 2.43
N VAL A 192 10.37 7.98 2.79
CA VAL A 192 9.50 9.14 2.91
C VAL A 192 9.07 9.26 4.36
N SER A 193 9.53 10.33 5.02
CA SER A 193 9.17 10.65 6.40
C SER A 193 7.86 11.42 6.43
N LEU A 194 6.87 10.88 7.12
CA LEU A 194 5.53 11.46 7.28
C LEU A 194 5.35 11.90 8.73
N ASN A 195 4.92 13.15 8.92
CA ASN A 195 4.69 13.73 10.26
C ASN A 195 3.34 13.34 10.89
N ARG A 196 2.46 12.69 10.14
CA ARG A 196 1.21 12.11 10.65
C ARG A 196 0.59 11.15 9.64
N ILE A 197 -0.15 10.18 10.14
CA ILE A 197 -1.05 9.35 9.33
C ILE A 197 -2.47 9.92 9.37
N PRO A 198 -3.15 10.11 8.23
CA PRO A 198 -4.53 10.59 8.20
C PRO A 198 -5.51 9.66 8.93
N GLU A 199 -6.56 10.24 9.53
CA GLU A 199 -7.62 9.46 10.20
C GLU A 199 -8.53 8.69 9.24
N GLY A 200 -8.73 9.26 8.05
CA GLY A 200 -9.59 8.71 7.00
C GLY A 200 -8.88 7.73 6.08
N LEU A 201 -9.59 7.34 5.01
CA LEU A 201 -8.97 6.64 3.89
C LEU A 201 -8.07 7.62 3.12
N PHE A 202 -6.85 7.20 2.84
CA PHE A 202 -5.86 7.98 2.11
C PHE A 202 -5.17 7.14 1.03
N GLY A 203 -4.86 7.75 -0.11
CA GLY A 203 -3.99 7.23 -1.14
C GLY A 203 -2.61 7.87 -1.06
N LEU A 204 -1.63 7.23 -1.68
CA LEU A 204 -0.32 7.81 -1.93
C LEU A 204 -0.37 8.56 -3.27
N GLN A 205 0.09 9.80 -3.30
CA GLN A 205 0.36 10.55 -4.53
C GLN A 205 1.86 10.82 -4.64
N LEU A 206 2.40 10.48 -5.80
CA LEU A 206 3.78 10.74 -6.20
C LEU A 206 3.77 11.80 -7.29
N GLU A 207 4.61 12.82 -7.13
CA GLU A 207 4.90 13.79 -8.17
C GLU A 207 6.40 13.81 -8.46
N GLY A 208 6.73 14.12 -9.71
CA GLY A 208 8.11 14.25 -10.14
C GLY A 208 8.25 14.83 -11.54
N LEU A 209 9.48 14.80 -12.04
CA LEU A 209 9.86 15.24 -13.37
C LEU A 209 10.41 14.06 -14.18
N LEU A 210 9.96 13.93 -15.42
CA LEU A 210 10.58 13.05 -16.40
C LEU A 210 11.79 13.76 -17.00
N ASN A 211 12.99 13.19 -16.86
CA ASN A 211 14.23 13.91 -17.17
C ASN A 211 14.42 14.15 -18.67
N LYS A 212 13.85 13.29 -19.54
CA LYS A 212 13.98 13.41 -21.00
C LYS A 212 13.14 14.54 -21.59
N SER A 213 11.91 14.68 -21.10
CA SER A 213 10.91 15.63 -21.61
C SER A 213 10.77 16.87 -20.74
N SER A 214 11.40 16.88 -19.56
CA SER A 214 11.18 17.88 -18.50
C SER A 214 9.69 18.06 -18.13
N SER A 215 8.85 17.07 -18.41
CA SER A 215 7.43 17.11 -18.10
C SER A 215 7.18 16.63 -16.67
N ARG A 216 6.29 17.31 -15.94
CA ARG A 216 5.78 16.83 -14.65
C ARG A 216 4.96 15.57 -14.85
N PHE A 217 5.15 14.59 -13.98
CA PHE A 217 4.31 13.40 -13.92
C PHE A 217 3.69 13.24 -12.53
N GLN A 218 2.53 12.60 -12.49
CA GLN A 218 1.84 12.23 -11.26
C GLN A 218 1.39 10.78 -11.31
N ARG A 219 1.60 10.04 -10.22
CA ARG A 219 1.04 8.68 -10.03
C ARG A 219 0.38 8.59 -8.66
N GLN A 220 -0.75 7.91 -8.60
CA GLN A 220 -1.42 7.59 -7.35
C GLN A 220 -1.47 6.08 -7.13
N SER A 221 -1.43 5.67 -5.87
CA SER A 221 -1.69 4.28 -5.50
C SER A 221 -3.12 3.92 -5.86
N SER A 222 -3.31 2.76 -6.48
CA SER A 222 -4.63 2.27 -6.90
C SER A 222 -5.58 1.95 -5.73
N ASN A 223 -5.04 1.77 -4.52
CA ASN A 223 -5.77 1.39 -3.32
C ASN A 223 -5.62 2.48 -2.25
N HIS A 224 -6.72 2.76 -1.56
CA HIS A 224 -6.70 3.59 -0.35
C HIS A 224 -6.35 2.73 0.87
N ARG A 225 -5.64 3.33 1.82
CA ARG A 225 -5.27 2.75 3.11
C ARG A 225 -5.93 3.54 4.23
N LYS A 226 -6.09 2.93 5.39
CA LYS A 226 -6.58 3.59 6.60
C LYS A 226 -5.63 3.29 7.76
N GLY A 227 -5.21 4.31 8.49
CA GLY A 227 -4.47 4.12 9.74
C GLY A 227 -5.36 3.52 10.81
N SER A 228 -4.80 2.87 11.82
CA SER A 228 -5.54 2.35 12.98
C SER A 228 -5.15 3.10 14.26
N ARG A 229 -6.05 3.19 15.23
CA ARG A 229 -5.74 3.68 16.58
C ARG A 229 -5.22 2.56 17.49
N ILE A 230 -5.27 1.32 17.01
CA ILE A 230 -4.76 0.12 17.68
C ILE A 230 -3.38 -0.21 17.10
N THR A 231 -2.44 -0.62 17.95
CA THR A 231 -1.16 -1.17 17.55
C THR A 231 -0.98 -2.52 18.21
N VAL A 232 -0.63 -3.53 17.42
CA VAL A 232 -0.27 -4.87 17.90
C VAL A 232 1.22 -5.05 17.69
N LYS A 233 1.96 -5.42 18.73
CA LYS A 233 3.39 -5.74 18.65
C LYS A 233 3.61 -7.22 18.91
N PRO A 234 4.14 -7.99 17.93
CA PRO A 234 4.46 -9.40 18.10
C PRO A 234 5.77 -9.54 18.91
N PRO A 235 6.15 -10.76 19.34
CA PRO A 235 7.46 -11.00 19.93
C PRO A 235 8.58 -10.85 18.89
N THR A 236 9.83 -10.77 19.37
CA THR A 236 11.03 -10.69 18.53
C THR A 236 11.59 -12.03 18.08
N GLN A 237 11.04 -13.16 18.57
CA GLN A 237 11.52 -14.50 18.24
C GLN A 237 10.93 -15.01 16.93
N ASN A 238 11.77 -15.64 16.10
CA ASN A 238 11.43 -16.04 14.72
C ASN A 238 11.49 -17.56 14.47
N ALA A 239 11.77 -18.38 15.48
CA ALA A 239 11.92 -19.83 15.33
C ALA A 239 11.26 -20.62 16.47
N LEU A 240 10.75 -21.81 16.13
CA LEU A 240 10.09 -22.75 17.04
C LEU A 240 10.50 -24.19 16.73
N THR A 241 10.38 -25.05 17.73
CA THR A 241 10.72 -26.48 17.63
C THR A 241 9.47 -27.31 17.35
N PRO A 242 9.51 -28.28 16.41
CA PRO A 242 8.38 -29.17 16.16
C PRO A 242 7.90 -29.88 17.44
N GLY A 243 6.60 -29.94 17.64
CA GLY A 243 5.98 -30.66 18.77
C GLY A 243 6.12 -29.98 20.14
N VAL A 244 6.85 -28.87 20.24
CA VAL A 244 7.04 -28.14 21.50
C VAL A 244 6.15 -26.89 21.51
N PRO A 245 5.26 -26.72 22.51
CA PRO A 245 4.49 -25.49 22.65
C PRO A 245 5.39 -24.28 22.87
N PHE A 246 5.28 -23.30 21.98
CA PHE A 246 6.01 -22.04 22.05
C PHE A 246 5.11 -20.95 22.63
N SER A 247 5.44 -20.48 23.84
CA SER A 247 4.70 -19.39 24.50
C SER A 247 5.46 -18.08 24.41
N PHE A 248 4.77 -17.02 24.04
CA PHE A 248 5.35 -15.69 23.90
C PHE A 248 4.34 -14.59 24.24
N ASN A 249 4.86 -13.42 24.58
CA ASN A 249 4.06 -12.26 24.88
C ASN A 249 3.91 -11.37 23.64
N PHE A 250 2.74 -10.80 23.47
CA PHE A 250 2.44 -9.75 22.50
C PHE A 250 1.79 -8.58 23.24
N THR A 251 1.92 -7.39 22.67
CA THR A 251 1.37 -6.17 23.27
C THR A 251 0.32 -5.57 22.37
N VAL A 252 -0.80 -5.15 22.95
CA VAL A 252 -1.85 -4.36 22.29
C VAL A 252 -1.91 -3.01 22.96
N SER A 253 -1.79 -1.93 22.18
CA SER A 253 -1.97 -0.56 22.65
C SER A 253 -3.05 0.14 21.85
N THR A 254 -3.78 1.06 22.48
CA THR A 254 -4.81 1.86 21.80
C THR A 254 -4.73 3.32 22.23
N TYR A 255 -4.92 4.24 21.28
CA TYR A 255 -5.23 5.65 21.57
C TYR A 255 -6.69 5.97 21.18
N GLY A 256 -7.49 4.93 20.92
CA GLY A 256 -8.91 5.02 20.62
C GLY A 256 -9.76 4.60 21.82
N THR A 257 -10.81 3.83 21.54
CA THR A 257 -11.75 3.31 22.54
C THR A 257 -11.05 2.42 23.55
N ALA A 258 -11.21 2.73 24.84
CA ALA A 258 -10.76 1.88 25.94
C ALA A 258 -11.70 0.68 26.13
N GLY A 259 -11.20 -0.38 26.78
CA GLY A 259 -11.99 -1.53 27.20
C GLY A 259 -11.50 -2.86 26.62
N ASN A 260 -12.39 -3.85 26.60
CA ASN A 260 -12.08 -5.21 26.18
C ASN A 260 -11.95 -5.32 24.66
N HIS A 261 -10.71 -5.33 24.18
CA HIS A 261 -10.38 -5.60 22.78
C HIS A 261 -10.51 -7.10 22.52
N THR A 262 -11.17 -7.47 21.43
CA THR A 262 -11.25 -8.87 21.01
C THR A 262 -9.94 -9.25 20.33
N ILE A 263 -9.36 -10.39 20.73
CA ILE A 263 -8.09 -10.86 20.16
C ILE A 263 -8.34 -12.15 19.37
N ARG A 264 -7.74 -12.23 18.18
CA ARG A 264 -7.78 -13.43 17.33
C ARG A 264 -6.37 -13.74 16.84
N ALA A 265 -6.06 -15.01 16.66
CA ALA A 265 -4.80 -15.44 16.05
C ALA A 265 -5.03 -16.55 15.04
N ARG A 266 -4.21 -16.55 13.99
CA ARG A 266 -4.22 -17.57 12.94
C ARG A 266 -2.83 -17.78 12.36
N THR A 267 -2.60 -18.94 11.79
CA THR A 267 -1.37 -19.32 11.11
C THR A 267 -1.67 -19.68 9.66
N SER A 268 -0.74 -19.40 8.75
CA SER A 268 -0.95 -19.64 7.30
C SER A 268 -1.07 -21.11 6.92
N ASN A 269 -0.62 -22.02 7.78
CA ASN A 269 -0.60 -23.46 7.58
C ASN A 269 -1.56 -24.22 8.52
N GLY A 270 -2.38 -23.49 9.29
CA GLY A 270 -3.37 -24.09 10.19
C GLY A 270 -2.78 -24.70 11.49
N PHE A 271 -1.53 -24.39 11.84
CA PHE A 271 -0.97 -24.74 13.14
C PHE A 271 -1.79 -24.16 14.30
N SER A 272 -1.89 -24.92 15.38
CA SER A 272 -2.69 -24.56 16.54
C SER A 272 -2.09 -23.37 17.27
N VAL A 273 -2.89 -22.33 17.46
CA VAL A 273 -2.53 -21.12 18.19
C VAL A 273 -3.63 -20.79 19.20
N SER A 274 -3.23 -20.58 20.44
CA SER A 274 -4.10 -20.16 21.55
C SER A 274 -3.73 -18.74 21.96
N VAL A 275 -4.74 -17.89 22.15
CA VAL A 275 -4.63 -16.52 22.62
C VAL A 275 -5.76 -16.23 23.61
N PRO A 276 -5.60 -15.26 24.54
CA PRO A 276 -6.74 -14.77 25.30
C PRO A 276 -7.83 -14.27 24.34
N SER A 277 -9.10 -14.55 24.61
CA SER A 277 -10.20 -14.08 23.76
C SER A 277 -10.36 -12.55 23.78
N SER A 278 -9.91 -11.92 24.86
CA SER A 278 -9.94 -10.47 25.02
C SER A 278 -8.83 -9.94 25.90
N LEU A 279 -8.44 -8.68 25.67
CA LEU A 279 -7.54 -7.91 26.54
C LEU A 279 -8.19 -6.57 26.90
N ASN A 280 -8.23 -6.23 28.18
CA ASN A 280 -8.66 -4.90 28.60
C ASN A 280 -7.51 -3.90 28.38
N VAL A 281 -7.74 -2.88 27.54
CA VAL A 281 -6.74 -1.87 27.22
C VAL A 281 -7.31 -0.48 27.53
N GLU A 282 -6.62 0.27 28.38
CA GLU A 282 -6.95 1.68 28.64
C GLU A 282 -6.51 2.57 27.47
N SER A 283 -7.24 3.66 27.22
CA SER A 283 -6.87 4.62 26.17
C SER A 283 -5.54 5.29 26.51
N GLY A 284 -4.63 5.36 25.53
CA GLY A 284 -3.27 5.85 25.70
C GLY A 284 -2.30 4.85 26.35
N ARG A 285 -2.75 3.62 26.63
CA ARG A 285 -1.93 2.60 27.31
C ARG A 285 -1.83 1.32 26.50
N SER A 286 -1.08 0.37 27.04
CA SER A 286 -0.86 -0.95 26.46
C SER A 286 -1.19 -2.06 27.46
N ALA A 287 -1.74 -3.16 26.96
CA ALA A 287 -1.90 -4.41 27.69
C ALA A 287 -1.08 -5.51 27.02
N GLN A 288 -0.61 -6.46 27.83
CA GLN A 288 0.13 -7.62 27.36
C GLN A 288 -0.77 -8.85 27.35
N GLY A 289 -0.73 -9.62 26.27
CA GLY A 289 -1.32 -10.94 26.17
C GLY A 289 -0.25 -12.01 25.97
N THR A 290 -0.57 -13.23 26.36
CA THR A 290 0.28 -14.40 26.12
C THR A 290 -0.37 -15.30 25.08
N ALA A 291 0.40 -15.67 24.07
CA ALA A 291 -0.02 -16.60 23.02
C ALA A 291 0.79 -17.89 23.12
N THR A 292 0.17 -19.02 22.85
CA THR A 292 0.84 -20.32 22.78
C THR A 292 0.61 -20.93 21.40
N LEU A 293 1.69 -21.23 20.70
CA LEU A 293 1.71 -21.75 19.34
C LEU A 293 2.38 -23.11 19.32
N THR A 294 1.79 -24.09 18.63
CA THR A 294 2.39 -25.44 18.51
C THR A 294 2.36 -25.89 17.05
N ALA A 295 3.56 -26.14 16.50
CA ALA A 295 3.70 -26.88 15.25
C ALA A 295 3.62 -28.38 15.54
N PRO A 296 2.93 -29.20 14.71
CA PRO A 296 2.93 -30.65 14.83
C PRO A 296 4.36 -31.22 14.91
N SER A 297 4.58 -32.28 15.67
CA SER A 297 5.90 -32.93 15.81
C SER A 297 6.45 -33.48 14.49
N ILE A 298 5.55 -33.82 13.55
CA ILE A 298 5.90 -34.29 12.20
C ILE A 298 6.31 -33.17 11.25
N THR A 299 6.23 -31.90 11.67
CA THR A 299 6.54 -30.77 10.79
C THR A 299 8.02 -30.78 10.42
N GLU A 300 8.30 -30.74 9.13
CA GLU A 300 9.66 -30.71 8.61
C GLU A 300 10.40 -29.42 9.03
N SER A 301 11.67 -29.58 9.39
CA SER A 301 12.55 -28.43 9.66
C SER A 301 12.75 -27.61 8.38
N GLY A 302 12.74 -26.29 8.50
CA GLY A 302 12.73 -25.36 7.36
C GLY A 302 11.33 -24.97 6.89
N THR A 303 10.26 -25.50 7.50
CA THR A 303 8.89 -25.06 7.19
C THR A 303 8.68 -23.61 7.64
N ASP A 304 8.46 -22.72 6.67
CA ASP A 304 8.10 -21.32 6.92
C ASP A 304 6.59 -21.12 7.00
N PHE A 305 6.16 -20.29 7.95
CA PHE A 305 4.76 -19.88 8.04
C PHE A 305 4.62 -18.49 8.64
N THR A 306 3.43 -17.92 8.50
CA THR A 306 3.09 -16.61 9.05
C THR A 306 2.07 -16.76 10.16
N LEU A 307 2.40 -16.26 11.35
CA LEU A 307 1.46 -16.00 12.43
C LEU A 307 0.85 -14.60 12.21
N THR A 308 -0.47 -14.49 12.34
CA THR A 308 -1.18 -13.21 12.38
C THR A 308 -1.94 -13.10 13.68
N ILE A 309 -1.68 -12.05 14.47
CA ILE A 309 -2.44 -11.69 15.66
C ILE A 309 -3.22 -10.42 15.34
N GLU A 310 -4.51 -10.44 15.63
CA GLU A 310 -5.46 -9.37 15.34
C GLU A 310 -6.09 -8.88 16.64
N ALA A 311 -6.29 -7.58 16.75
CA ALA A 311 -6.99 -6.92 17.84
C ALA A 311 -8.08 -6.00 17.28
N GLU A 312 -9.30 -6.14 17.79
CA GLU A 312 -10.49 -5.38 17.39
C GLU A 312 -11.00 -4.57 18.59
N ALA A 313 -11.20 -3.26 18.40
CA ALA A 313 -11.67 -2.38 19.48
C ALA A 313 -13.14 -2.63 19.83
N PRO A 314 -13.53 -2.48 21.11
CA PRO A 314 -14.91 -2.69 21.54
C PRO A 314 -15.85 -1.67 20.89
N GLY A 315 -16.97 -2.15 20.33
CA GLY A 315 -18.02 -1.30 19.74
C GLY A 315 -17.57 -0.47 18.53
N SER A 316 -16.42 -0.81 17.91
CA SER A 316 -15.81 -0.07 16.82
C SER A 316 -15.53 -1.00 15.64
N THR A 317 -15.40 -0.44 14.44
CA THR A 317 -14.90 -1.17 13.26
C THR A 317 -13.39 -1.07 13.12
N ASP A 318 -12.69 -0.41 14.04
CA ASP A 318 -11.24 -0.31 14.00
C ASP A 318 -10.61 -1.62 14.51
N LEU A 319 -9.84 -2.25 13.63
CA LEU A 319 -9.09 -3.45 13.89
C LEU A 319 -7.67 -3.28 13.37
N ASN A 320 -6.67 -3.79 14.09
CA ASN A 320 -5.32 -3.88 13.57
C ASN A 320 -4.74 -5.26 13.82
N TYR A 321 -3.67 -5.58 13.11
CA TYR A 321 -3.01 -6.87 13.19
C TYR A 321 -1.49 -6.68 13.15
N ALA A 322 -0.79 -7.69 13.64
CA ALA A 322 0.63 -7.88 13.43
C ALA A 322 0.85 -9.25 12.80
N THR A 323 1.79 -9.31 11.86
CA THR A 323 2.24 -10.60 11.32
C THR A 323 3.69 -10.86 11.71
N LEU A 324 4.00 -12.11 12.01
CA LEU A 324 5.33 -12.58 12.30
C LEU A 324 5.63 -13.79 11.41
N ARG A 325 6.74 -13.73 10.68
CA ARG A 325 7.25 -14.89 9.93
C ARG A 325 8.06 -15.75 10.88
N LEU A 326 7.74 -17.04 10.89
CA LEU A 326 8.31 -18.04 11.76
C LEU A 326 8.80 -19.21 10.93
N THR A 327 9.93 -19.79 11.34
CA THR A 327 10.48 -21.00 10.73
C THR A 327 10.50 -22.12 11.77
N VAL A 328 10.04 -23.31 11.38
CA VAL A 328 10.18 -24.50 12.21
C VAL A 328 11.62 -25.01 12.10
N SER A 329 12.30 -25.15 13.23
CA SER A 329 13.68 -25.61 13.29
C SER A 329 13.83 -26.74 14.30
N SER A 330 14.38 -27.87 13.86
CA SER A 330 14.80 -28.96 14.75
C SER A 330 16.11 -28.68 15.47
N ALA A 331 16.86 -27.64 15.05
CA ALA A 331 18.06 -27.22 15.75
C ALA A 331 17.70 -26.44 17.02
N SER A 332 18.15 -26.90 18.18
CA SER A 332 18.00 -26.24 19.49
C SER A 332 18.83 -24.96 19.64
N GLY A 333 19.30 -24.37 18.54
CA GLY A 333 20.10 -23.16 18.50
C GLY A 333 19.22 -21.91 18.56
N ARG A 334 19.47 -21.05 19.56
CA ARG A 334 18.92 -19.69 19.58
C ARG A 334 19.48 -18.93 18.38
N PHE A 335 18.67 -18.72 17.34
CA PHE A 335 19.00 -17.74 16.32
C PHE A 335 18.66 -16.35 16.87
N SER A 336 19.64 -15.71 17.50
CA SER A 336 19.58 -14.26 17.73
C SER A 336 19.63 -13.60 16.36
N GLY A 337 18.54 -12.92 16.00
CA GLY A 337 18.39 -12.31 14.68
C GLY A 337 19.53 -11.35 14.35
N LEU A 338 20.19 -11.65 13.24
CA LEU A 338 20.60 -10.69 12.23
C LEU A 338 20.79 -11.52 10.94
N TYR A 339 20.05 -11.11 9.90
CA TYR A 339 20.12 -11.58 8.52
C TYR A 339 19.39 -12.89 8.16
N SER A 340 18.25 -12.73 7.47
CA SER A 340 17.83 -13.69 6.44
C SER A 340 18.77 -13.53 5.24
N PHE A 341 19.94 -14.16 5.28
CA PHE A 341 20.76 -14.33 4.07
C PHE A 341 20.17 -15.48 3.26
N SER A 342 19.44 -15.14 2.20
CA SER A 342 19.16 -16.05 1.10
C SER A 342 20.47 -16.31 0.34
N MET A 343 21.27 -17.29 0.77
CA MET A 343 22.34 -17.82 -0.06
C MET A 343 21.78 -18.91 -0.98
N CYS A 344 21.54 -18.55 -2.24
CA CYS A 344 21.54 -19.52 -3.32
C CYS A 344 22.95 -20.11 -3.43
N LEU A 345 23.12 -21.34 -2.94
CA LEU A 345 24.34 -22.11 -3.13
C LEU A 345 24.33 -22.66 -4.56
N SER A 346 24.92 -21.93 -5.52
CA SER A 346 25.26 -22.52 -6.82
C SER A 346 26.53 -23.34 -6.64
N LEU A 347 26.39 -24.67 -6.61
CA LEU A 347 27.49 -25.61 -6.82
C LEU A 347 28.18 -25.28 -8.16
N PHE A 348 29.44 -24.87 -8.13
CA PHE A 348 30.34 -24.99 -9.28
C PHE A 348 31.57 -25.78 -8.82
N GLY A 349 31.83 -26.87 -9.53
CA GLY A 349 32.76 -27.92 -9.14
C GLY A 349 34.22 -27.50 -9.14
N LEU A 350 34.96 -28.07 -8.19
CA LEU A 350 36.41 -28.21 -8.26
C LEU A 350 36.80 -28.93 -9.56
N PHE A 351 37.66 -28.31 -10.37
CA PHE A 351 38.67 -29.07 -11.09
C PHE A 351 40.06 -28.50 -10.81
N LEU A 352 40.90 -29.45 -10.43
CA LEU A 352 42.27 -29.39 -9.96
C LEU A 352 43.20 -28.65 -10.91
N SER A 353 44.00 -27.72 -10.38
CA SER A 353 45.22 -27.23 -11.01
C SER A 353 46.37 -28.22 -10.77
N LEU A 354 46.83 -28.88 -11.83
CA LEU A 354 48.17 -29.46 -11.92
C LEU A 354 48.78 -29.01 -13.26
N PHE A 355 50.07 -28.66 -13.26
CA PHE A 355 50.87 -27.95 -14.28
C PHE A 355 50.59 -26.43 -14.29
N MET A 356 51.52 -25.53 -13.94
CA MET A 356 52.99 -25.54 -13.89
C MET A 356 53.53 -25.08 -12.53
#